data_AF-A0A7V2CYF6-F1
#
_entry.id   AF-A0A7V2CYF6-F1
#
_cell.length_a   1.000
_cell.length_b   1.000
_cell.length_c   1.000
_cell.angle_alpha   90.00
_cell.angle_beta   90.00
_cell.angle_gamma   90.00
#
_symmetry.space_group_name_H-M   'P 1'
#
loop_
_entity.id
_entity.type
_entity.pdbx_description
1 polymer ?
#
loop_
_entity_poly.entity_id
_entity_poly.type
_entity_poly.pdbx_seq_one_letter_code
_entity_poly.pdbx_strand_id
1 'polypeptide(L)'
;MSIATIPTVVLKRLIKLQESREALLGKVAEIEAEITKVFGGGAAAPRGRKPKVGRPAAAKPAKRGKRGKRGATGAKIFAALKAAGSKGIRVADLAENLKMKGQNLHVWFNTTGKKSGKVERVDKGVYRLKA
;
A
#
# COMPACT_ATOMS: atom_id res chain seq x y z
N MET A 1 -24.80 30.28 15.08
CA MET A 1 -25.81 29.21 15.21
C MET A 1 -26.05 29.01 16.71
N SER A 2 -27.22 29.39 17.21
CA SER A 2 -27.52 29.43 18.65
C SER A 2 -27.75 28.03 19.23
N ILE A 3 -27.08 27.71 20.34
CA ILE A 3 -27.10 26.39 21.01
C ILE A 3 -28.51 26.04 21.56
N ALA A 4 -29.37 27.04 21.76
CA ALA A 4 -30.69 26.91 22.35
C ALA A 4 -31.72 26.17 21.47
N THR A 5 -31.44 25.93 20.19
CA THR A 5 -32.39 25.30 19.25
C THR A 5 -32.06 23.83 18.96
N ILE A 6 -31.05 23.25 19.62
CA ILE A 6 -30.66 21.86 19.37
C ILE A 6 -31.63 20.94 20.15
N PRO A 7 -32.40 20.07 19.46
CA PRO A 7 -33.29 19.14 20.13
C PRO A 7 -32.49 18.17 21.01
N THR A 8 -33.00 17.86 22.21
CA THR A 8 -32.35 16.93 23.16
C THR A 8 -32.08 15.54 22.58
N VAL A 9 -32.86 15.10 21.60
CA VAL A 9 -32.62 13.85 20.85
C VAL A 9 -31.33 13.92 20.03
N VAL A 10 -31.03 15.09 19.44
CA VAL A 10 -29.80 15.33 18.67
C VAL A 10 -28.59 15.34 19.59
N LEU A 11 -28.71 15.96 20.78
CA LEU A 11 -27.66 15.94 21.81
C LEU A 11 -27.32 14.51 22.26
N LYS A 12 -28.32 13.67 22.53
CA LYS A 12 -28.09 12.25 22.89
C LYS A 12 -27.40 11.45 21.79
N ARG A 13 -27.72 11.74 20.52
CA ARG A 13 -27.04 11.11 19.38
C ARG A 13 -25.59 11.57 19.26
N LEU A 14 -25.32 12.86 19.47
CA LEU A 14 -23.96 13.42 19.49
C LEU A 14 -23.09 12.77 20.58
N ILE A 15 -23.65 12.56 21.78
CA ILE A 15 -22.93 11.89 22.87
C ILE A 15 -22.54 10.46 22.46
N LYS A 16 -23.49 9.67 21.93
CA LYS A 16 -23.19 8.31 21.45
C LYS A 16 -22.14 8.27 20.33
N LEU A 17 -22.18 9.25 19.42
CA LEU A 17 -21.18 9.37 18.35
C LEU A 17 -19.80 9.74 18.92
N GLN A 18 -19.74 10.57 19.96
CA GLN A 18 -18.50 10.91 20.64
C GLN A 18 -17.90 9.70 21.36
N GLU A 19 -18.70 8.95 22.11
CA GLU A 19 -18.25 7.70 22.75
C GLU A 19 -17.70 6.70 21.72
N SER A 20 -18.40 6.56 20.59
CA SER A 20 -17.95 5.70 19.48
C SER A 20 -16.65 6.21 18.84
N ARG A 21 -16.47 7.53 18.74
CA ARG A 21 -15.24 8.15 18.23
C ARG A 21 -14.06 7.85 19.16
N GLU A 22 -14.24 7.97 20.46
CA GLU A 22 -13.19 7.67 21.45
C GLU A 22 -12.79 6.20 21.43
N ALA A 23 -13.77 5.28 21.36
CA ALA A 23 -13.49 3.85 21.24
C ALA A 23 -12.71 3.50 19.96
N LEU A 24 -13.02 4.14 18.84
CA LEU A 24 -12.28 3.93 17.59
C LEU A 24 -10.87 4.52 17.64
N LEU A 25 -10.68 5.68 18.28
CA LEU A 25 -9.35 6.25 18.47
C LEU A 25 -8.46 5.35 19.33
N GLY A 26 -9.00 4.71 20.37
CA GLY A 26 -8.28 3.70 21.15
C GLY A 26 -7.79 2.54 20.29
N LYS A 27 -8.66 2.00 19.43
CA LYS A 27 -8.28 0.92 18.49
C LYS A 27 -7.23 1.36 17.47
N VAL A 28 -7.30 2.60 17.00
CA VAL A 28 -6.27 3.15 16.11
C VAL A 28 -4.92 3.21 16.83
N ALA A 29 -4.88 3.66 18.08
CA ALA A 29 -3.65 3.70 18.87
C ALA A 29 -3.04 2.30 19.12
N GLU A 30 -3.87 1.28 19.37
CA GLU A 30 -3.41 -0.11 19.48
C GLU A 30 -2.79 -0.61 18.17
N ILE A 31 -3.45 -0.34 17.04
CA ILE A 31 -2.94 -0.70 15.72
C ILE A 31 -1.63 0.04 15.41
N GLU A 32 -1.53 1.33 15.74
CA GLU A 32 -0.29 2.10 15.58
C GLU A 32 0.85 1.59 16.47
N ALA A 33 0.54 1.14 17.69
CA ALA A 33 1.51 0.50 18.58
C ALA A 33 1.98 -0.86 18.02
N GLU A 34 1.07 -1.64 17.44
CA GLU A 34 1.40 -2.90 16.78
C GLU A 34 2.24 -2.67 15.51
N ILE A 35 1.90 -1.66 14.69
CA ILE A 35 2.71 -1.23 13.56
C ILE A 35 4.10 -0.81 14.04
N THR A 36 4.20 -0.02 15.09
CA THR A 36 5.49 0.41 15.64
C THR A 36 6.29 -0.76 16.20
N LYS A 37 5.63 -1.75 16.81
CA LYS A 37 6.30 -2.99 17.27
C LYS A 37 6.83 -3.82 16.09
N VAL A 38 6.11 -3.85 14.97
CA VAL A 38 6.50 -4.61 13.77
C VAL A 38 7.55 -3.88 12.91
N PHE A 39 7.54 -2.54 12.91
CA PHE A 39 8.35 -1.71 12.01
C PHE A 39 9.35 -0.77 12.71
N GLY A 40 9.30 -0.62 14.03
CA GLY A 40 10.08 0.35 14.82
C GLY A 40 11.55 0.01 15.06
N GLY A 41 12.07 -1.09 14.50
CA GLY A 41 13.50 -1.39 14.47
C GLY A 41 14.14 -0.94 13.16
N GLY A 42 14.34 0.36 12.96
CA GLY A 42 14.72 0.85 11.63
C GLY A 42 15.33 2.24 11.51
N ALA A 43 15.98 2.77 12.55
CA ALA A 43 16.85 3.94 12.38
C ALA A 43 18.17 3.51 11.71
N ALA A 44 18.14 3.24 10.41
CA ALA A 44 19.34 3.01 9.62
C ALA A 44 19.93 4.36 9.19
N ALA A 45 21.02 4.74 9.87
CA ALA A 45 21.88 5.87 9.53
C ALA A 45 22.22 5.93 8.02
N PRO A 46 22.38 7.14 7.44
CA PRO A 46 22.69 7.30 6.02
C PRO A 46 24.08 6.73 5.72
N ARG A 47 24.14 5.53 5.13
CA ARG A 47 25.38 5.01 4.56
C ARG A 47 25.77 5.84 3.34
N GLY A 48 26.78 6.69 3.53
CA GLY A 48 27.41 7.49 2.49
C GLY A 48 27.75 6.67 1.26
N ARG A 49 27.25 7.14 0.11
CA ARG A 49 27.44 6.52 -1.20
C ARG A 49 28.79 6.96 -1.75
N LYS A 50 29.82 6.10 -1.67
CA LYS A 50 31.07 6.34 -2.41
C LYS A 50 30.79 6.26 -3.92
N PRO A 51 31.27 7.22 -4.75
CA PRO A 51 31.06 7.17 -6.19
C PRO A 51 31.92 6.06 -6.80
N LYS A 52 31.30 5.20 -7.61
CA LYS A 52 31.99 4.12 -8.32
C LYS A 52 32.57 4.67 -9.61
N VAL A 53 33.90 4.73 -9.66
CA VAL A 53 34.72 5.03 -10.84
C VAL A 53 34.32 4.12 -12.00
N GLY A 54 34.31 4.70 -13.20
CA GLY A 54 33.62 4.25 -14.40
C GLY A 54 33.95 2.85 -14.92
N ARG A 55 33.06 2.34 -15.77
CA ARG A 55 33.30 1.16 -16.59
C ARG A 55 33.01 1.51 -18.05
N PRO A 56 33.93 1.24 -19.00
CA PRO A 56 33.72 1.56 -20.40
C PRO A 56 32.68 0.63 -21.04
N ALA A 57 32.16 1.12 -22.16
CA ALA A 57 31.03 0.57 -22.90
C ALA A 57 31.31 -0.80 -23.55
N ALA A 58 30.20 -1.47 -23.86
CA ALA A 58 29.98 -2.57 -24.80
C ALA A 58 30.27 -4.01 -24.34
N ALA A 59 29.18 -4.81 -24.23
CA ALA A 59 29.03 -6.11 -24.89
C ALA A 59 27.62 -6.71 -24.67
N LYS A 60 26.90 -6.97 -25.78
CA LYS A 60 25.82 -7.93 -26.10
C LYS A 60 24.80 -8.39 -25.02
N PRO A 61 23.50 -8.54 -25.38
CA PRO A 61 22.45 -8.88 -24.41
C PRO A 61 22.64 -10.31 -23.88
N ALA A 62 22.99 -10.41 -22.60
CA ALA A 62 23.06 -11.68 -21.90
C ALA A 62 21.70 -12.39 -21.91
N LYS A 63 21.73 -13.69 -22.23
CA LYS A 63 20.62 -14.65 -22.18
C LYS A 63 19.64 -14.31 -21.04
N ARG A 64 18.36 -14.17 -21.40
CA ARG A 64 17.23 -13.98 -20.48
C ARG A 64 17.40 -14.89 -19.26
N GLY A 65 17.83 -14.31 -18.14
CA GLY A 65 17.99 -15.00 -16.89
C GLY A 65 16.71 -15.73 -16.52
N LYS A 66 16.87 -16.96 -16.01
CA LYS A 66 15.82 -17.86 -15.52
C LYS A 66 14.71 -17.03 -14.88
N ARG A 67 13.54 -17.04 -15.54
CA ARG A 67 12.34 -16.29 -15.17
C ARG A 67 11.93 -16.76 -13.77
N GLY A 68 12.39 -16.06 -12.72
CA GLY A 68 12.06 -16.39 -11.33
C GLY A 68 10.55 -16.56 -11.16
N LYS A 69 10.14 -17.56 -10.38
CA LYS A 69 8.77 -18.04 -10.19
C LYS A 69 7.74 -16.90 -10.15
N ARG A 70 7.18 -16.54 -11.31
CA ARG A 70 6.25 -15.39 -11.49
C ARG A 70 4.88 -15.59 -10.83
N GLY A 71 4.54 -16.83 -10.44
CA GLY A 71 3.22 -17.18 -9.92
C GLY A 71 2.96 -16.73 -8.47
N ALA A 72 3.96 -16.86 -7.58
CA ALA A 72 3.76 -16.61 -6.15
C ALA A 72 3.48 -15.13 -5.85
N THR A 73 4.11 -14.22 -6.59
CA THR A 73 3.90 -12.78 -6.44
C THR A 73 2.49 -12.35 -6.86
N GLY A 74 1.94 -12.98 -7.90
CA GLY A 74 0.61 -12.63 -8.41
C GLY A 74 -0.50 -12.92 -7.42
N ALA A 75 -0.47 -14.10 -6.78
CA ALA A 75 -1.46 -14.47 -5.77
C ALA A 75 -1.51 -13.48 -4.60
N LYS A 76 -0.33 -13.04 -4.12
CA LYS A 76 -0.23 -12.04 -3.04
C LYS A 76 -0.77 -10.69 -3.46
N ILE A 77 -0.49 -10.25 -4.69
CA ILE A 77 -1.01 -8.99 -5.23
C ILE A 77 -2.54 -9.05 -5.37
N PHE A 78 -3.11 -10.16 -5.86
CA PHE A 78 -4.56 -10.32 -5.95
C PHE A 78 -5.24 -10.33 -4.59
N ALA A 79 -4.66 -11.00 -3.58
CA ALA A 79 -5.19 -10.98 -2.23
C ALA A 79 -5.21 -9.56 -1.65
N ALA A 80 -4.12 -8.80 -1.84
CA ALA A 80 -4.03 -7.40 -1.39
C ALA A 80 -5.01 -6.48 -2.15
N LEU A 81 -5.20 -6.68 -3.45
CA LEU A 81 -6.18 -5.93 -4.24
C LEU A 81 -7.62 -6.26 -3.84
N LYS A 82 -7.90 -7.53 -3.49
CA LYS A 82 -9.23 -7.95 -2.98
C LYS A 82 -9.54 -7.29 -1.64
N ALA A 83 -8.55 -7.16 -0.76
CA ALA A 83 -8.70 -6.45 0.52
C ALA A 83 -8.95 -4.94 0.34
N ALA A 84 -8.36 -4.31 -0.68
CA ALA A 84 -8.57 -2.90 -0.99
C ALA A 84 -9.92 -2.58 -1.66
N GLY A 85 -10.57 -3.58 -2.28
CA GLY A 85 -11.92 -3.44 -2.84
C GLY A 85 -12.03 -2.38 -3.97
N SER A 86 -13.19 -1.72 -4.04
CA SER A 86 -13.57 -0.81 -5.13
C SER A 86 -12.81 0.53 -5.16
N LYS A 87 -12.25 0.95 -4.02
CA LYS A 87 -11.46 2.19 -3.90
C LYS A 87 -10.10 2.11 -4.59
N GLY A 88 -9.62 0.89 -4.84
CA GLY A 88 -8.28 0.65 -5.35
C GLY A 88 -7.19 1.00 -4.31
N ILE A 89 -5.96 0.62 -4.61
CA ILE A 89 -4.80 0.87 -3.75
C ILE A 89 -3.67 1.52 -4.54
N ARG A 90 -2.93 2.44 -3.92
CA ARG A 90 -1.72 3.00 -4.51
C ARG A 90 -0.63 1.94 -4.57
N VAL A 91 0.21 1.99 -5.60
CA VAL A 91 1.36 1.09 -5.76
C VAL A 91 2.35 1.24 -4.60
N ALA A 92 2.50 2.46 -4.06
CA ALA A 92 3.36 2.74 -2.91
C ALA A 92 2.86 1.99 -1.65
N ASP A 93 1.60 2.20 -1.29
CA ASP A 93 0.98 1.54 -0.13
C ASP A 93 0.95 0.01 -0.31
N LEU A 94 0.72 -0.47 -1.55
CA LEU A 94 0.79 -1.89 -1.88
C LEU A 94 2.21 -2.45 -1.78
N ALA A 95 3.22 -1.64 -2.09
CA ALA A 95 4.63 -2.00 -1.98
C ALA A 95 5.06 -2.19 -0.53
N GLU A 96 4.58 -1.30 0.35
CA GLU A 96 4.80 -1.39 1.79
C GLU A 96 4.12 -2.63 2.37
N ASN A 97 2.84 -2.85 2.05
CA ASN A 97 2.09 -4.02 2.51
C ASN A 97 2.70 -5.35 2.07
N LEU A 98 3.22 -5.43 0.85
CA LEU A 98 3.83 -6.65 0.31
C LEU A 98 5.33 -6.76 0.62
N LYS A 99 5.94 -5.76 1.29
CA LYS A 99 7.39 -5.61 1.48
C LYS A 99 8.18 -5.79 0.18
N MET A 100 7.65 -5.23 -0.90
CA MET A 100 8.23 -5.32 -2.24
C MET A 100 8.69 -3.94 -2.72
N LYS A 101 9.70 -3.91 -3.58
CA LYS A 101 10.10 -2.65 -4.22
C LYS A 101 8.99 -2.18 -5.16
N GLY A 102 8.57 -0.92 -5.06
CA GLY A 102 7.50 -0.34 -5.89
C GLY A 102 7.76 -0.49 -7.40
N GLN A 103 9.02 -0.44 -7.83
CA GLN A 103 9.42 -0.71 -9.22
C GLN A 103 8.99 -2.11 -9.71
N ASN A 104 9.10 -3.13 -8.86
CA ASN A 104 8.69 -4.50 -9.21
C ASN A 104 7.17 -4.61 -9.37
N LEU A 105 6.41 -3.86 -8.57
CA LEU A 105 4.95 -3.78 -8.69
C LEU A 105 4.55 -3.04 -9.97
N HIS A 106 5.19 -1.93 -10.33
CA HIS A 106 4.97 -1.26 -11.61
C HIS A 106 5.22 -2.18 -12.81
N VAL A 107 6.32 -2.93 -12.79
CA VAL A 107 6.62 -3.93 -13.83
C VAL A 107 5.58 -5.06 -13.82
N TRP A 108 5.15 -5.52 -12.64
CA TRP A 108 4.14 -6.57 -12.53
C TRP A 108 2.78 -6.10 -13.06
N PHE A 109 2.31 -4.90 -12.71
CA PHE A 109 1.07 -4.34 -13.22
C PHE A 109 1.10 -4.17 -14.75
N ASN A 110 2.21 -3.67 -15.30
CA ASN A 110 2.35 -3.49 -16.75
C ASN A 110 2.46 -4.82 -17.51
N THR A 111 2.98 -5.87 -16.89
CA THR A 111 3.16 -7.18 -17.53
C THR A 111 2.05 -8.18 -17.18
N THR A 112 2.05 -8.67 -15.94
CA THR A 112 1.12 -9.69 -15.44
C THR A 112 -0.26 -9.12 -15.15
N GLY A 113 -0.34 -7.92 -14.56
CA GLY A 113 -1.61 -7.23 -14.27
C GLY A 113 -2.44 -7.02 -15.54
N LYS A 114 -1.82 -6.43 -16.58
CA LYS A 114 -2.45 -6.27 -17.90
C LYS A 114 -2.86 -7.61 -18.54
N LYS A 115 -1.99 -8.64 -18.47
CA LYS A 115 -2.30 -9.97 -19.03
C LYS A 115 -3.43 -10.68 -18.29
N SER A 116 -3.62 -10.40 -17.01
CA SER A 116 -4.64 -11.06 -16.20
C SER A 116 -6.06 -10.55 -16.46
N GLY A 117 -6.24 -9.34 -17.02
CA GLY A 117 -7.54 -8.74 -17.30
C GLY A 117 -8.39 -8.40 -16.05
N LYS A 118 -7.96 -8.83 -14.87
CA LYS A 118 -8.66 -8.71 -13.57
C LYS A 118 -8.28 -7.44 -12.79
N VAL A 119 -7.37 -6.63 -13.31
CA VAL A 119 -6.89 -5.42 -12.64
C VAL A 119 -7.03 -4.23 -13.57
N GLU A 120 -7.61 -3.16 -13.06
CA GLU A 120 -7.81 -1.91 -13.77
C GLU A 120 -7.06 -0.77 -13.07
N ARG A 121 -6.49 0.13 -13.87
CA ARG A 121 -5.87 1.35 -13.36
C ARG A 121 -6.94 2.42 -13.22
N VAL A 122 -7.18 2.86 -11.99
CA VAL A 122 -8.16 3.92 -11.68
C VAL A 122 -7.52 5.30 -11.88
N ASP A 123 -6.28 5.46 -11.42
CA ASP A 123 -5.54 6.73 -11.47
C ASP A 123 -4.02 6.47 -11.55
N LYS A 124 -3.20 7.52 -11.60
CA LYS A 124 -1.74 7.46 -11.64
C LYS A 124 -1.19 6.69 -10.44
N GLY A 125 -0.88 5.42 -10.67
CA GLY A 125 -0.36 4.52 -9.64
C GLY A 125 -1.43 3.97 -8.70
N VAL A 126 -2.73 4.08 -9.02
CA VAL A 126 -3.83 3.46 -8.27
C VAL A 126 -4.45 2.34 -9.10
N TYR A 127 -4.51 1.14 -8.53
CA TYR A 127 -5.06 -0.04 -9.19
C TYR A 127 -6.17 -0.67 -8.35
N ARG A 128 -7.22 -1.16 -9.02
CA ARG A 128 -8.34 -1.90 -8.41
C ARG A 128 -8.52 -3.26 -9.06
N LEU A 129 -9.18 -4.17 -8.36
CA LEU A 129 -9.70 -5.39 -8.98
C LEU A 129 -10.90 -5.01 -9.85
N LYS A 130 -10.91 -5.45 -11.11
CA LYS A 130 -12.07 -5.35 -11.98
C LYS A 130 -13.09 -6.39 -11.50
N ALA A 131 -14.27 -5.94 -11.10
CA ALA A 131 -15.40 -6.80 -10.75
C ALA A 131 -15.91 -7.53 -11.99
#